data_AF-A0A1R4HKG0-F1
#
_entry.id   AF-A0A1R4HKG0-F1
#
_cell.length_a   1.000
_cell.length_b   1.000
_cell.length_c   1.000
_cell.angle_alpha   90.00
_cell.angle_beta   90.00
_cell.angle_gamma   90.00
#
_symmetry.space_group_name_H-M   'P 1'
#
loop_
_entity.id
_entity.type
_entity.pdbx_description
1 polymer ?
#
loop_
_entity_poly.entity_id
_entity_poly.type
_entity_poly.pdbx_seq_one_letter_code
_entity_poly.pdbx_strand_id
1 'polypeptide(L)'
;MTTQPPSSHTPATPLATVLALVHDDAAAQRFDQWGLSTLIDEHTGVASIGRDVFDALHTAAGIEAVFPIGNAGLIHVYGYWFSDVPTPFGLKRDRWADGELAAAFGLPRHAFHLTKQGATTPLQRVAAAMRRALDDPPHGTRVADVDIPTIGSAGSGTPPEVSLRRSRVVLQRPHSRLPWALSYAIAAPDAPATAPLQLLTAFPVHGDPAPLLADFLARPAPRWNAVSNS
;
A
#
# COMPACT_ATOMS: atom_id res chain seq x y z
N MET A 1 -25.75 10.39 26.35
CA MET A 1 -24.90 9.98 25.21
C MET A 1 -23.46 10.02 25.67
N THR A 2 -22.81 8.87 25.63
CA THR A 2 -21.57 8.54 26.32
C THR A 2 -20.38 9.20 25.61
N THR A 3 -19.58 9.96 26.35
CA THR A 3 -18.30 10.49 25.90
C THR A 3 -17.31 9.34 25.77
N GLN A 4 -16.82 9.11 24.55
CA GLN A 4 -15.74 8.18 24.27
C GLN A 4 -14.44 8.71 24.93
N PRO A 5 -13.72 7.90 25.72
CA PRO A 5 -12.47 8.35 26.31
C PRO A 5 -11.42 8.60 25.22
N PRO A 6 -10.49 9.55 25.41
CA PRO A 6 -9.40 9.78 24.46
C PRO A 6 -8.57 8.51 24.35
N SER A 7 -8.45 7.99 23.13
CA SER A 7 -7.54 6.89 22.80
C SER A 7 -6.15 7.23 23.32
N SER A 8 -5.63 6.39 24.21
CA SER A 8 -4.30 6.49 24.79
C SER A 8 -3.26 6.67 23.67
N HIS A 9 -2.61 7.84 23.66
CA HIS A 9 -1.50 8.15 22.77
C HIS A 9 -0.37 7.14 23.00
N THR A 10 -0.21 6.18 22.10
CA THR A 10 1.07 5.49 21.91
C THR A 10 2.13 6.58 21.67
N PRO A 11 3.29 6.57 22.36
CA PRO A 11 4.32 7.56 22.14
C PRO A 11 4.68 7.61 20.65
N ALA A 12 4.71 8.82 20.09
CA ALA A 12 5.04 9.02 18.68
C ALA A 12 6.37 8.30 18.38
N THR A 13 6.35 7.37 17.42
CA THR A 13 7.59 6.68 17.03
C THR A 13 8.53 7.72 16.45
N PRO A 14 9.74 7.90 17.00
CA PRO A 14 10.66 8.92 16.50
C PRO A 14 10.98 8.68 15.04
N LEU A 15 10.97 9.73 14.22
CA LEU A 15 11.33 9.64 12.80
C LEU A 15 12.68 8.95 12.58
N ALA A 16 13.67 9.25 13.42
CA ALA A 16 14.99 8.62 13.38
C ALA A 16 14.95 7.08 13.47
N THR A 17 14.05 6.52 14.29
CA THR A 17 13.86 5.06 14.39
C THR A 17 13.33 4.48 13.09
N VAL A 18 12.42 5.19 12.41
CA VAL A 18 11.89 4.78 11.11
C VAL A 18 12.94 4.88 10.02
N LEU A 19 13.74 5.96 10.01
CA LEU A 19 14.81 6.14 9.02
C LEU A 19 15.85 5.00 9.10
N ALA A 20 16.16 4.49 10.29
CA ALA A 20 17.03 3.32 10.44
C ALA A 20 16.44 2.06 9.78
N LEU A 21 15.12 1.82 9.91
CA LEU A 21 14.44 0.71 9.23
C LEU A 21 14.43 0.90 7.72
N VAL A 22 14.23 2.13 7.25
CA VAL A 22 14.27 2.48 5.83
C VAL A 22 15.66 2.22 5.24
N HIS A 23 16.74 2.58 5.95
CA HIS A 23 18.11 2.25 5.53
C HIS A 23 18.34 0.73 5.43
N ASP A 24 17.88 -0.04 6.43
CA ASP A 24 17.96 -1.50 6.41
C ASP A 24 17.22 -2.13 5.21
N ASP A 25 16.10 -1.53 4.78
CA ASP A 25 15.33 -1.97 3.62
C ASP A 25 15.93 -1.52 2.28
N ALA A 26 16.49 -0.32 2.22
CA ALA A 26 17.18 0.19 1.05
C ALA A 26 18.46 -0.60 0.76
N ALA A 27 19.27 -0.88 1.79
CA ALA A 27 20.47 -1.71 1.67
C ALA A 27 20.17 -3.14 1.19
N ALA A 28 18.96 -3.63 1.46
CA ALA A 28 18.49 -4.94 1.01
C ALA A 28 17.61 -4.86 -0.26
N GLN A 29 17.55 -3.70 -0.94
CA GLN A 29 16.79 -3.47 -2.17
C GLN A 29 15.31 -3.86 -2.09
N ARG A 30 14.70 -3.76 -0.89
CA ARG A 30 13.32 -4.24 -0.69
C ARG A 30 12.27 -3.32 -1.31
N PHE A 31 12.63 -2.08 -1.67
CA PHE A 31 11.72 -1.12 -2.30
C PHE A 31 11.47 -1.38 -3.79
N ASP A 32 12.33 -2.13 -4.47
CA ASP A 32 12.24 -2.42 -5.92
C ASP A 32 10.97 -3.22 -6.28
N GLN A 33 10.42 -3.96 -5.32
CA GLN A 33 9.18 -4.71 -5.50
C GLN A 33 7.91 -3.86 -5.35
N TRP A 34 8.03 -2.58 -4.99
CA TRP A 34 6.92 -1.67 -4.75
C TRP A 34 6.75 -0.68 -5.90
N GLY A 35 5.50 -0.36 -6.24
CA GLY A 35 5.16 0.58 -7.30
C GLY A 35 5.22 2.04 -6.82
N LEU A 36 4.70 2.94 -7.66
CA LEU A 36 4.54 4.35 -7.31
C LEU A 36 3.14 4.63 -6.77
N SER A 37 3.09 5.44 -5.71
CA SER A 37 1.85 5.90 -5.10
C SER A 37 1.86 7.41 -4.91
N THR A 38 0.69 8.04 -5.01
CA THR A 38 0.49 9.41 -4.55
C THR A 38 0.18 9.43 -3.05
N LEU A 39 0.55 10.52 -2.37
CA LEU A 39 0.17 10.80 -0.99
C LEU A 39 -1.19 11.46 -0.84
N ILE A 40 -1.73 12.00 -1.94
CA ILE A 40 -3.04 12.65 -1.95
C ILE A 40 -4.10 11.61 -1.68
N ASP A 41 -4.81 11.74 -0.57
CA ASP A 41 -5.90 10.83 -0.25
C ASP A 41 -7.10 11.07 -1.18
N GLU A 42 -7.62 9.99 -1.77
CA GLU A 42 -8.73 10.03 -2.71
C GLU A 42 -10.03 10.62 -2.13
N HIS A 43 -10.23 10.60 -0.81
CA HIS A 43 -11.46 11.08 -0.18
C HIS A 43 -11.31 12.51 0.34
N THR A 44 -10.13 12.90 0.83
CA THR A 44 -9.92 14.24 1.38
C THR A 44 -9.28 15.21 0.39
N GLY A 45 -8.60 14.72 -0.64
CA GLY A 45 -7.80 15.54 -1.56
C GLY A 45 -6.54 16.15 -0.93
N VAL A 46 -6.18 15.72 0.29
CA VAL A 46 -5.05 16.25 1.06
C VAL A 46 -3.94 15.21 1.15
N ALA A 47 -2.69 15.67 1.18
CA ALA A 47 -1.54 14.80 1.39
C ALA A 47 -1.60 14.13 2.77
N SER A 48 -1.39 12.81 2.80
CA SER A 48 -1.52 12.01 4.01
C SER A 48 -0.42 12.28 5.05
N ILE A 49 0.71 12.86 4.63
CA ILE A 49 1.83 13.31 5.48
C ILE A 49 2.41 14.62 4.93
N GLY A 50 3.15 15.34 5.78
CA GLY A 50 3.92 16.52 5.37
C GLY A 50 5.03 16.19 4.37
N ARG A 51 5.40 17.20 3.57
CA ARG A 51 6.49 17.11 2.57
C ARG A 51 7.84 16.79 3.21
N ASP A 52 8.10 17.34 4.38
CA ASP A 52 9.31 17.10 5.17
C ASP A 52 9.50 15.61 5.52
N VAL A 53 8.46 14.94 6.00
CA VAL A 53 8.49 13.50 6.28
C VAL A 53 8.65 12.70 5.00
N PHE A 54 7.93 13.07 3.93
CA PHE A 54 8.05 12.42 2.63
C PHE A 54 9.49 12.51 2.08
N ASP A 55 10.09 13.70 2.07
CA ASP A 55 11.44 13.94 1.54
C ASP A 55 12.49 13.20 2.39
N ALA A 56 12.34 13.19 3.72
CA ALA A 56 13.24 12.47 4.62
C ALA A 56 13.22 10.95 4.39
N LEU A 57 12.04 10.36 4.22
CA LEU A 57 11.89 8.92 3.95
C LEU A 57 12.53 8.53 2.61
N HIS A 58 12.29 9.29 1.54
CA HIS A 58 12.85 9.00 0.21
C HIS A 58 14.35 9.23 0.15
N THR A 59 14.84 10.28 0.80
CA THR A 59 16.28 10.57 0.93
C THR A 59 16.99 9.44 1.67
N ALA A 60 16.44 8.96 2.79
CA ALA A 60 17.02 7.84 3.52
C ALA A 60 17.03 6.53 2.71
N ALA A 61 16.04 6.33 1.85
CA ALA A 61 15.99 5.18 0.96
C ALA A 61 16.91 5.29 -0.26
N GLY A 62 17.47 6.48 -0.54
CA GLY A 62 18.19 6.76 -1.78
C GLY A 62 17.32 6.67 -3.04
N ILE A 63 16.01 6.94 -2.91
CA ILE A 63 15.04 6.85 -4.01
C ILE A 63 14.65 8.26 -4.44
N GLU A 64 14.84 8.58 -5.72
CA GLU A 64 14.33 9.83 -6.29
C GLU A 64 12.79 9.79 -6.34
N ALA A 65 12.16 10.86 -5.86
CA ALA A 65 10.72 11.01 -5.84
C ALA A 65 10.32 12.48 -5.95
N VAL A 66 9.13 12.73 -6.50
CA VAL A 66 8.59 14.09 -6.69
C VAL A 66 7.28 14.18 -5.94
N PHE A 67 7.28 14.82 -4.78
CA PHE A 67 6.07 15.01 -3.98
C PHE A 67 4.91 15.55 -4.84
N PRO A 68 3.69 14.98 -4.74
CA PRO A 68 3.27 14.00 -3.72
C PRO A 68 3.45 12.52 -4.14
N ILE A 69 4.20 12.21 -5.20
CA ILE A 69 4.35 10.87 -5.77
C ILE A 69 5.71 10.26 -5.40
N GLY A 70 5.69 9.05 -4.84
CA GLY A 70 6.90 8.34 -4.44
C GLY A 70 6.71 6.82 -4.33
N ASN A 71 7.67 6.13 -3.73
CA ASN A 71 7.62 4.68 -3.57
C ASN A 71 6.46 4.27 -2.63
N ALA A 72 5.63 3.35 -3.08
CA ALA A 72 4.45 2.92 -2.36
C ALA A 72 4.80 2.25 -1.01
N GLY A 73 5.88 1.50 -0.93
CA GLY A 73 6.35 0.90 0.33
C GLY A 73 6.72 1.96 1.37
N LEU A 74 7.46 3.00 0.95
CA LEU A 74 7.77 4.14 1.83
C LEU A 74 6.50 4.86 2.29
N ILE A 75 5.59 5.16 1.38
CA ILE A 75 4.37 5.91 1.69
C ILE A 75 3.44 5.11 2.61
N HIS A 76 3.07 3.90 2.21
CA HIS A 76 2.01 3.13 2.87
C HIS A 76 2.50 2.45 4.15
N VAL A 77 3.71 1.90 4.17
CA VAL A 77 4.20 1.11 5.33
C VAL A 77 4.89 1.98 6.36
N TYR A 78 5.66 2.98 5.94
CA TYR A 78 6.38 3.88 6.85
C TYR A 78 5.68 5.23 7.04
N GLY A 79 5.30 5.89 5.95
CA GLY A 79 4.70 7.22 5.97
C GLY A 79 3.41 7.28 6.78
N TYR A 80 2.51 6.31 6.63
CA TYR A 80 1.21 6.33 7.32
C TYR A 80 1.29 6.35 8.85
N TRP A 81 2.41 5.97 9.46
CA TRP A 81 2.61 6.12 10.91
C TRP A 81 2.70 7.58 11.37
N PHE A 82 3.07 8.49 10.46
CA PHE A 82 3.13 9.94 10.69
C PHE A 82 1.88 10.67 10.19
N SER A 83 0.88 9.94 9.67
CA SER A 83 -0.35 10.54 9.20
C SER A 83 -1.25 10.93 10.37
N ASP A 84 -1.55 12.22 10.48
CA ASP A 84 -2.49 12.82 11.42
C ASP A 84 -3.84 13.17 10.76
N VAL A 85 -3.94 12.99 9.43
CA VAL A 85 -5.14 13.30 8.66
C VAL A 85 -6.24 12.27 8.95
N PRO A 86 -7.37 12.68 9.55
CA PRO A 86 -8.51 11.81 9.74
C PRO A 86 -9.15 11.49 8.38
N THR A 87 -9.46 10.22 8.17
CA THR A 87 -10.29 9.77 7.04
C THR A 87 -11.65 9.30 7.56
N PRO A 88 -12.66 9.13 6.69
CA PRO A 88 -13.93 8.49 7.09
C PRO A 88 -13.76 7.09 7.72
N PHE A 89 -12.60 6.47 7.56
CA PHE A 89 -12.26 5.14 8.06
C PHE A 89 -11.27 5.15 9.25
N GLY A 90 -11.10 6.29 9.92
CA GLY A 90 -10.11 6.46 11.00
C GLY A 90 -8.78 7.04 10.50
N LEU A 91 -7.74 6.98 11.33
CA LEU A 91 -6.41 7.47 10.93
C LEU A 91 -5.69 6.39 10.11
N LYS A 92 -4.88 6.80 9.14
CA LYS A 92 -4.15 5.84 8.29
C LYS A 92 -3.17 4.97 9.08
N ARG A 93 -2.64 5.47 10.20
CA ARG A 93 -1.79 4.72 11.13
C ARG A 93 -2.52 3.54 11.80
N ASP A 94 -3.84 3.67 12.01
CA ASP A 94 -4.63 2.67 12.74
C ASP A 94 -4.69 1.35 11.95
N ARG A 95 -4.55 1.42 10.61
CA ARG A 95 -4.41 0.25 9.71
C ARG A 95 -3.28 -0.69 10.12
N TRP A 96 -2.23 -0.15 10.73
CA TRP A 96 -1.05 -0.90 11.15
C TRP A 96 -1.03 -1.14 12.66
N ALA A 97 -1.46 -0.17 13.46
CA ALA A 97 -1.36 -0.19 14.92
C ALA A 97 -2.37 -1.13 15.60
N ASP A 98 -3.58 -1.27 15.06
CA ASP A 98 -4.64 -2.06 15.70
C ASP A 98 -4.50 -3.58 15.44
N GLY A 99 -3.59 -3.94 14.54
CA GLY A 99 -3.25 -5.32 14.21
C GLY A 99 -4.35 -6.10 13.48
N GLU A 100 -5.45 -5.45 13.08
CA GLU A 100 -6.53 -6.08 12.32
C GLU A 100 -6.06 -6.58 10.97
N LEU A 101 -5.25 -5.79 10.26
CA LEU A 101 -4.69 -6.21 8.97
C LEU A 101 -3.83 -7.47 9.13
N ALA A 102 -2.92 -7.51 10.11
CA ALA A 102 -2.12 -8.69 10.39
C ALA A 102 -2.98 -9.92 10.70
N ALA A 103 -4.01 -9.77 11.53
CA ALA A 103 -4.95 -10.85 11.81
C ALA A 103 -5.70 -11.32 10.56
N ALA A 104 -6.09 -10.40 9.67
CA ALA A 104 -6.75 -10.71 8.40
C ALA A 104 -5.82 -11.41 7.38
N PHE A 105 -4.49 -11.28 7.55
CA PHE A 105 -3.48 -12.13 6.88
C PHE A 105 -3.24 -13.48 7.60
N GLY A 106 -3.93 -13.76 8.71
CA GLY A 106 -3.72 -14.96 9.53
C GLY A 106 -2.47 -14.91 10.40
N LEU A 107 -1.92 -13.72 10.66
CA LEU A 107 -0.71 -13.49 11.45
C LEU A 107 -1.04 -12.97 12.86
N PRO A 108 -0.09 -13.04 13.82
CA PRO A 108 -0.25 -12.36 15.09
C PRO A 108 -0.50 -10.86 14.90
N ARG A 109 -1.37 -10.25 15.71
CA ARG A 109 -1.77 -8.83 15.57
C ARG A 109 -0.61 -7.84 15.50
N HIS A 110 0.48 -8.14 16.22
CA HIS A 110 1.68 -7.31 16.26
C HIS A 110 2.63 -7.51 15.06
N ALA A 111 2.32 -8.40 14.11
CA ALA A 111 3.22 -8.75 13.03
C ALA A 111 3.57 -7.57 12.12
N PHE A 112 2.74 -6.53 12.03
CA PHE A 112 3.03 -5.34 11.21
C PHE A 112 3.36 -4.07 12.01
N HIS A 113 3.51 -4.18 13.33
CA HIS A 113 3.91 -3.03 14.14
C HIS A 113 5.28 -2.49 13.71
N LEU A 114 5.46 -1.18 13.87
CA LEU A 114 6.66 -0.40 13.53
C LEU A 114 7.84 -0.70 14.47
N THR A 115 8.24 -1.97 14.51
CA THR A 115 9.34 -2.48 15.30
C THR A 115 10.12 -3.48 14.46
N LYS A 116 11.43 -3.51 14.65
CA LYS A 116 12.25 -4.61 14.15
C LYS A 116 11.93 -5.84 14.99
N GLN A 117 11.56 -6.95 14.33
CA GLN A 117 11.31 -8.23 15.00
C GLN A 117 12.40 -9.20 14.58
N GLY A 118 13.38 -9.38 15.47
CA GLY A 118 14.63 -10.07 15.14
C GLY A 118 15.36 -9.36 13.99
N ALA A 119 15.57 -10.07 12.89
CA ALA A 119 16.22 -9.52 11.69
C ALA A 119 15.24 -8.89 10.67
N THR A 120 13.92 -8.96 10.90
CA THR A 120 12.93 -8.53 9.89
C THR A 120 12.41 -7.12 10.14
N THR A 121 12.21 -6.37 9.06
CA THR A 121 11.58 -5.04 9.07
C THR A 121 10.05 -5.15 8.87
N PRO A 122 9.27 -4.12 9.25
CA PRO A 122 7.84 -4.07 8.93
C PRO A 122 7.56 -4.20 7.43
N LEU A 123 8.33 -3.49 6.57
CA LEU A 123 8.20 -3.58 5.12
C LEU A 123 8.38 -5.00 4.61
N GLN A 124 9.41 -5.71 5.08
CA GLN A 124 9.66 -7.10 4.70
C GLN A 124 8.48 -8.01 5.07
N ARG A 125 7.93 -7.86 6.28
CA ARG A 125 6.82 -8.70 6.76
C ARG A 125 5.52 -8.41 5.99
N VAL A 126 5.21 -7.14 5.73
CA VAL A 126 4.05 -6.75 4.92
C VAL A 126 4.20 -7.26 3.49
N ALA A 127 5.36 -7.04 2.87
CA ALA A 127 5.63 -7.49 1.51
C ALA A 127 5.51 -9.02 1.39
N ALA A 128 6.08 -9.78 2.33
CA ALA A 128 5.97 -11.23 2.33
C ALA A 128 4.51 -11.72 2.44
N ALA A 129 3.70 -11.08 3.30
CA ALA A 129 2.29 -11.42 3.46
C ALA A 129 1.47 -11.11 2.19
N MET A 130 1.71 -9.93 1.58
CA MET A 130 1.08 -9.55 0.32
C MET A 130 1.49 -10.47 -0.83
N ARG A 131 2.78 -10.79 -0.96
CA ARG A 131 3.30 -11.69 -1.99
C ARG A 131 2.67 -13.07 -1.92
N ARG A 132 2.61 -13.64 -0.72
CA ARG A 132 1.90 -14.92 -0.51
C ARG A 132 0.46 -14.83 -1.00
N ALA A 133 -0.27 -13.77 -0.64
CA ALA A 133 -1.66 -13.61 -1.06
C ALA A 133 -1.82 -13.43 -2.58
N LEU A 134 -0.89 -12.72 -3.23
CA LEU A 134 -0.95 -12.39 -4.66
C LEU A 134 -0.50 -13.53 -5.57
N ASP A 135 0.51 -14.28 -5.15
CA ASP A 135 1.20 -15.28 -5.96
C ASP A 135 0.62 -16.70 -5.73
N ASP A 136 0.18 -17.01 -4.50
CA ASP A 136 -0.46 -18.28 -4.13
C ASP A 136 -1.66 -18.03 -3.20
N PRO A 137 -2.79 -17.51 -3.74
CA PRO A 137 -3.95 -17.12 -2.93
C PRO A 137 -4.53 -18.33 -2.18
N PRO A 138 -4.70 -18.25 -0.83
CA PRO A 138 -5.30 -19.33 -0.07
C PRO A 138 -6.71 -19.72 -0.54
N HIS A 139 -7.17 -20.93 -0.19
CA HIS A 139 -8.53 -21.32 -0.52
C HIS A 139 -9.57 -20.36 0.11
N GLY A 140 -10.56 -19.94 -0.69
CA GLY A 140 -11.62 -19.04 -0.25
C GLY A 140 -11.30 -17.55 -0.40
N THR A 141 -10.12 -17.18 -0.90
CA THR A 141 -9.85 -15.80 -1.33
C THR A 141 -10.77 -15.37 -2.47
N ARG A 142 -10.96 -14.06 -2.60
CA ARG A 142 -11.55 -13.45 -3.80
C ARG A 142 -10.44 -12.76 -4.57
N VAL A 143 -10.37 -13.03 -5.87
CA VAL A 143 -9.35 -12.49 -6.76
C VAL A 143 -10.05 -11.80 -7.91
N ALA A 144 -9.55 -10.64 -8.30
CA ALA A 144 -9.94 -9.97 -9.53
C ALA A 144 -8.69 -9.43 -10.22
N ASP A 145 -8.65 -9.60 -11.54
CA ASP A 145 -7.60 -9.10 -12.42
C ASP A 145 -8.25 -8.17 -13.45
N VAL A 146 -7.62 -7.03 -13.72
CA VAL A 146 -8.01 -6.13 -14.81
C VAL A 146 -6.77 -5.60 -15.52
N ASP A 147 -6.89 -5.42 -16.84
CA ASP A 147 -5.91 -4.71 -17.63
C ASP A 147 -6.27 -3.22 -17.65
N ILE A 148 -5.38 -2.40 -17.10
CA ILE A 148 -5.52 -0.95 -17.04
C ILE A 148 -4.91 -0.36 -18.32
N PRO A 149 -5.67 0.35 -19.15
CA PRO A 149 -5.11 1.06 -20.29
C PRO A 149 -4.20 2.19 -19.81
N THR A 150 -2.97 2.22 -20.32
CA THR A 150 -2.03 3.32 -20.14
C THR A 150 -1.68 3.96 -21.46
N ILE A 151 -1.63 5.28 -21.46
CA ILE A 151 -1.29 6.07 -22.62
C ILE A 151 0.19 6.40 -22.48
N GLY A 152 1.03 5.85 -23.36
CA GLY A 152 2.44 6.19 -23.41
C GLY A 152 2.63 7.66 -23.80
N SER A 153 3.77 8.23 -23.43
CA SER A 153 4.11 9.60 -23.85
C SER A 153 4.19 9.66 -25.38
N ALA A 154 3.37 10.51 -26.00
CA ALA A 154 3.44 10.75 -27.43
C ALA A 154 4.78 11.44 -27.77
N GLY A 155 5.63 10.76 -28.54
CA GLY A 155 6.72 11.43 -29.24
C GLY A 155 6.15 12.49 -30.19
N SER A 156 6.90 13.57 -30.45
CA SER A 156 6.42 14.65 -31.32
C SER A 156 6.00 14.10 -32.70
N GLY A 157 4.70 14.06 -32.98
CA GLY A 157 4.14 13.64 -34.26
C GLY A 157 3.64 12.19 -34.34
N THR A 158 3.72 11.39 -33.26
CA THR A 158 3.14 10.03 -33.23
C THR A 158 1.94 10.01 -32.28
N PRO A 159 0.79 9.40 -32.65
CA PRO A 159 -0.29 9.18 -31.71
C PRO A 159 0.23 8.35 -30.53
N PRO A 160 -0.20 8.64 -29.29
CA PRO A 160 0.27 7.91 -28.13
C PRO A 160 -0.14 6.44 -28.25
N GLU A 161 0.82 5.55 -28.00
CA GLU A 161 0.56 4.13 -27.95
C GLU A 161 -0.22 3.78 -26.68
N VAL A 162 -1.28 2.99 -26.82
CA VAL A 162 -2.02 2.46 -25.68
C VAL A 162 -1.44 1.11 -25.31
N SER A 163 -0.78 1.05 -24.15
CA SER A 163 -0.32 -0.19 -23.55
C SER A 163 -1.30 -0.65 -22.46
N LEU A 164 -1.24 -1.94 -22.09
CA LEU A 164 -2.06 -2.51 -21.03
C LEU A 164 -1.18 -2.88 -19.84
N ARG A 165 -1.55 -2.39 -18.65
CA ARG A 165 -0.92 -2.76 -17.38
C ARG A 165 -1.85 -3.66 -16.58
N ARG A 166 -1.45 -4.92 -16.42
CA ARG A 166 -2.14 -5.86 -15.56
C ARG A 166 -2.16 -5.35 -14.13
N SER A 167 -3.32 -5.43 -13.47
CA SER A 167 -3.45 -5.20 -12.04
C SER A 167 -4.27 -6.30 -11.39
N ARG A 168 -4.01 -6.55 -10.11
CA ARG A 168 -4.60 -7.63 -9.33
C ARG A 168 -5.05 -7.12 -7.98
N VAL A 169 -6.24 -7.55 -7.58
CA VAL A 169 -6.78 -7.43 -6.23
C VAL A 169 -6.99 -8.81 -5.67
N VAL A 170 -6.45 -9.04 -4.47
CA VAL A 170 -6.75 -10.22 -3.66
C VAL A 170 -7.35 -9.79 -2.35
N LEU A 171 -8.50 -10.35 -2.01
CA LEU A 171 -9.12 -10.24 -0.70
C LEU A 171 -9.11 -11.60 -0.03
N GLN A 172 -8.53 -11.64 1.16
CA GLN A 172 -8.49 -12.84 1.98
C GLN A 172 -8.99 -12.59 3.39
N ARG A 173 -9.50 -13.63 4.04
CA ARG A 173 -9.77 -13.62 5.48
C ARG A 173 -9.68 -15.06 6.00
N PRO A 174 -9.00 -15.30 7.12
CA PRO A 174 -8.91 -16.65 7.69
C PRO A 174 -10.24 -17.09 8.32
N HIS A 175 -11.06 -16.15 8.80
CA HIS A 175 -12.40 -16.43 9.32
C HIS A 175 -13.34 -15.23 9.19
N SER A 176 -14.66 -15.50 9.15
CA SER A 176 -15.70 -14.50 8.86
C SER A 176 -15.84 -13.37 9.87
N ARG A 177 -15.30 -13.52 11.09
CA ARG A 177 -15.31 -12.48 12.14
C ARG A 177 -14.23 -11.39 11.96
N LEU A 178 -13.29 -11.58 11.03
CA LEU A 178 -12.28 -10.57 10.72
C LEU A 178 -12.67 -9.78 9.46
N PRO A 179 -12.13 -8.54 9.31
CA PRO A 179 -12.18 -7.88 8.02
C PRO A 179 -11.44 -8.71 6.97
N TRP A 180 -11.70 -8.40 5.70
CA TRP A 180 -10.88 -8.88 4.60
C TRP A 180 -9.57 -8.11 4.57
N ALA A 181 -8.44 -8.79 4.37
CA ALA A 181 -7.20 -8.17 3.97
C ALA A 181 -7.20 -7.99 2.45
N LEU A 182 -7.29 -6.75 1.98
CA LEU A 182 -7.07 -6.41 0.59
C LEU A 182 -5.57 -6.30 0.32
N SER A 183 -5.10 -6.91 -0.76
CA SER A 183 -3.78 -6.70 -1.36
C SER A 183 -3.96 -6.23 -2.79
N TYR A 184 -3.36 -5.10 -3.15
CA TYR A 184 -3.37 -4.56 -4.50
C TYR A 184 -1.97 -4.46 -5.08
N ALA A 185 -1.84 -4.88 -6.34
CA ALA A 185 -0.60 -4.83 -7.10
C ALA A 185 -0.86 -4.52 -8.58
N ILE A 186 0.10 -3.88 -9.24
CA ILE A 186 0.03 -3.51 -10.66
C ILE A 186 1.37 -3.79 -11.33
N ALA A 187 1.37 -4.20 -12.59
CA ALA A 187 2.58 -4.36 -13.37
C ALA A 187 3.33 -3.02 -13.47
N ALA A 188 4.65 -3.07 -13.47
CA ALA A 188 5.45 -1.89 -13.80
C ALA A 188 5.06 -1.39 -15.22
N PRO A 189 5.19 -0.09 -15.50
CA PRO A 189 5.01 0.44 -16.86
C PRO A 189 5.87 -0.34 -17.86
N ASP A 190 5.30 -0.64 -19.02
CA ASP A 190 5.96 -1.33 -20.15
C ASP A 190 6.59 -2.70 -19.81
N ALA A 191 6.22 -3.28 -18.66
CA ALA A 191 6.72 -4.57 -18.26
C ALA A 191 6.10 -5.69 -19.12
N PRO A 192 6.87 -6.73 -19.48
CA PRO A 192 6.32 -7.87 -20.19
C PRO A 192 5.22 -8.54 -19.37
N ALA A 193 4.28 -9.22 -20.02
CA ALA A 193 3.14 -9.86 -19.35
C ALA A 193 3.54 -10.81 -18.20
N THR A 194 4.72 -11.43 -18.31
CA THR A 194 5.31 -12.35 -17.33
C THR A 194 6.01 -11.67 -16.16
N ALA A 195 6.20 -10.35 -16.18
CA ALA A 195 6.85 -9.64 -15.11
C ALA A 195 6.06 -9.76 -13.80
N PRO A 196 6.73 -9.78 -12.64
CA PRO A 196 6.06 -9.73 -11.35
C PRO A 196 5.30 -8.40 -11.21
N LEU A 197 4.10 -8.46 -10.62
CA LEU A 197 3.37 -7.24 -10.26
C LEU A 197 4.12 -6.50 -9.15
N GLN A 198 4.14 -5.17 -9.18
CA GLN A 198 4.66 -4.37 -8.08
C GLN A 198 3.59 -4.20 -7.00
N LEU A 199 4.00 -4.31 -5.73
CA LEU A 199 3.11 -4.10 -4.58
C LEU A 199 2.73 -2.62 -4.46
N LEU A 200 1.45 -2.35 -4.24
CA LEU A 200 0.97 -0.98 -4.04
C LEU A 200 0.52 -0.74 -2.61
N THR A 201 -0.50 -1.46 -2.17
CA THR A 201 -1.07 -1.22 -0.84
C THR A 201 -1.82 -2.43 -0.31
N ALA A 202 -1.99 -2.46 1.02
CA ALA A 202 -2.85 -3.40 1.71
C ALA A 202 -3.59 -2.68 2.85
N PHE A 203 -4.86 -3.04 3.06
CA PHE A 203 -5.68 -2.48 4.13
C PHE A 203 -6.88 -3.38 4.46
N PRO A 204 -7.46 -3.28 5.67
CA PRO A 204 -8.65 -4.03 6.03
C PRO A 204 -9.90 -3.50 5.32
N VAL A 205 -10.76 -4.40 4.86
CA VAL A 205 -12.07 -4.10 4.27
C VAL A 205 -13.15 -4.79 5.11
N HIS A 206 -14.05 -3.99 5.67
CA HIS A 206 -15.16 -4.48 6.49
C HIS A 206 -16.40 -4.75 5.62
N GLY A 207 -17.23 -5.71 6.04
CA GLY A 207 -18.47 -6.04 5.34
C GLY A 207 -18.29 -6.96 4.13
N ASP A 208 -19.21 -6.84 3.17
CA ASP A 208 -19.19 -7.60 1.91
C ASP A 208 -18.24 -6.95 0.90
N PRO A 209 -17.20 -7.64 0.40
CA PRO A 209 -16.26 -7.08 -0.56
C PRO A 209 -16.77 -7.17 -2.01
N ALA A 210 -17.90 -7.84 -2.27
CA ALA A 210 -18.41 -8.02 -3.63
C ALA A 210 -18.63 -6.69 -4.39
N PRO A 211 -19.21 -5.63 -3.79
CA PRO A 211 -19.35 -4.34 -4.46
C PRO A 211 -18.01 -3.69 -4.83
N LEU A 212 -16.99 -3.83 -3.97
CA LEU A 212 -15.64 -3.32 -4.23
C LEU A 212 -15.01 -4.02 -5.44
N LEU A 213 -15.15 -5.34 -5.53
CA LEU A 213 -14.63 -6.11 -6.66
C LEU A 213 -15.39 -5.83 -7.95
N ALA A 214 -16.72 -5.71 -7.88
CA ALA A 214 -17.53 -5.35 -9.03
C ALA A 214 -17.14 -3.97 -9.58
N ASP A 215 -16.89 -2.99 -8.69
CA ASP A 215 -16.41 -1.67 -9.09
C ASP A 215 -15.04 -1.71 -9.76
N PHE A 216 -14.12 -2.49 -9.19
CA PHE A 216 -12.78 -2.68 -9.73
C PHE A 216 -12.81 -3.27 -11.15
N LEU A 217 -13.64 -4.29 -11.37
CA LEU A 217 -13.84 -4.93 -12.68
C LEU A 217 -14.51 -3.99 -13.70
N ALA A 218 -15.49 -3.20 -13.26
CA ALA A 218 -16.26 -2.33 -14.14
C ALA A 218 -15.50 -1.07 -14.59
N ARG A 219 -14.50 -0.63 -13.82
CA ARG A 219 -13.74 0.61 -14.07
C ARG A 219 -12.23 0.34 -13.96
N PRO A 220 -11.59 -0.16 -15.04
CA PRO A 220 -10.16 -0.44 -15.09
C PRO A 220 -9.33 0.85 -15.04
N ALA A 221 -8.84 1.19 -13.86
CA ALA A 221 -7.99 2.35 -13.61
C ALA A 221 -7.10 2.06 -12.39
N PRO A 222 -5.96 2.75 -12.22
CA PRO A 222 -5.18 2.65 -10.99
C PRO A 222 -6.05 3.03 -9.78
N ARG A 223 -5.99 2.23 -8.71
CA ARG A 223 -6.79 2.42 -7.49
C ARG A 223 -5.91 2.60 -6.25
N TRP A 224 -6.52 3.16 -5.20
CA TRP A 224 -5.97 3.26 -3.86
C TRP A 224 -4.60 3.91 -3.82
N ASN A 225 -4.54 5.09 -4.46
CA ASN A 225 -3.39 5.96 -4.62
C ASN A 225 -2.30 5.45 -5.59
N ALA A 226 -2.50 4.34 -6.30
CA ALA A 226 -1.57 3.94 -7.34
C ALA A 226 -1.53 4.95 -8.50
N VAL A 227 -0.34 5.17 -9.05
CA VAL A 227 -0.14 6.13 -10.14
C VAL A 227 -0.10 5.39 -11.50
N SER A 228 -0.85 5.90 -12.48
CA SER A 228 -0.87 5.38 -13.86
C SER A 228 0.45 5.56 -14.59
N ASN A 229 1.27 6.50 -14.15
CA ASN A 229 2.27 7.25 -14.92
C ASN A 229 1.61 7.93 -16.13
N SER A 230 1.85 9.23 -16.24
CA SER A 230 1.47 10.08 -17.36
C SER A 230 2.74 10.60 -17.99
#